data_AF-A0A359KI25-F1
#
_entry.id   AF-A0A359KI25-F1
#
_cell.length_a   1.000
_cell.length_b   1.000
_cell.length_c   1.000
_cell.angle_alpha   90.00
_cell.angle_beta   90.00
_cell.angle_gamma   90.00
#
_symmetry.space_group_name_H-M   'P 1'
#
loop_
_entity.id
_entity.type
_entity.pdbx_description
1 polymer ?
#
loop_
_entity_poly.entity_id
_entity_poly.type
_entity_poly.pdbx_seq_one_letter_code
_entity_poly.pdbx_strand_id
1 'polypeptide(L)'
;AARGLKAPLVLIDPPFERPDDYVRSAETAAAVLGADPTACVAIWTPLKDLETFDGFIRRLEQAGLSRVLVAEARLRPLNNPMKMNGCAMTVVNAPSGAEAAAAEICGWTVQALGDAGGRAEVWRAG
;
A
#
# COMPACT_ATOMS: atom_id res chain seq x y z
N ALA A 1 -12.67 29.55 16.98
CA ALA A 1 -13.25 28.53 16.09
C ALA A 1 -12.17 27.48 15.83
N ALA A 2 -12.35 26.26 16.36
CA ALA A 2 -11.43 25.16 16.06
C ALA A 2 -11.51 24.88 14.55
N ARG A 3 -10.39 25.03 13.83
CA ARG A 3 -10.28 24.51 12.46
C ARG A 3 -10.57 23.01 12.57
N GLY A 4 -11.65 22.54 11.95
CA GLY A 4 -12.08 21.13 12.01
C GLY A 4 -10.90 20.23 11.70
N LEU A 5 -10.50 19.42 12.67
CA LEU A 5 -9.34 18.53 12.53
C LEU A 5 -9.64 17.58 11.38
N LYS A 6 -8.89 17.70 10.29
CA LYS A 6 -8.84 16.66 9.25
C LYS A 6 -8.25 15.42 9.93
N ALA A 7 -8.86 14.26 9.68
CA ALA A 7 -8.34 13.00 10.16
C ALA A 7 -6.83 12.87 9.86
N PRO A 8 -6.03 12.31 10.80
CA PRO A 8 -4.59 12.21 10.62
C PRO A 8 -4.24 11.27 9.45
N LEU A 9 -3.15 11.58 8.76
CA LEU A 9 -2.48 10.66 7.84
C LEU A 9 -1.30 10.02 8.55
N VAL A 10 -1.27 8.70 8.60
CA VAL A 10 -0.14 7.92 9.12
C VAL A 10 0.51 7.18 7.97
N LEU A 11 1.81 7.41 7.76
CA LEU A 11 2.63 6.66 6.81
C LEU A 11 3.45 5.60 7.55
N ILE A 12 3.36 4.35 7.10
CA ILE A 12 4.14 3.22 7.58
C ILE A 12 5.06 2.77 6.45
N ASP A 13 6.36 2.99 6.63
CA ASP A 13 7.39 2.71 5.61
C ASP A 13 8.63 2.07 6.27
N PRO A 14 8.54 0.82 6.75
CA PRO A 14 9.69 0.11 7.30
C PRO A 14 10.61 -0.38 6.17
N PRO A 15 11.85 -0.78 6.48
CA PRO A 15 12.79 -1.26 5.46
C PRO A 15 12.43 -2.63 4.86
N PHE A 16 11.54 -3.43 5.48
CA PHE A 16 11.19 -4.81 5.09
C PHE A 16 12.41 -5.75 4.97
N GLU A 17 13.36 -5.57 5.89
CA GLU A 17 14.54 -6.44 6.04
C GLU A 17 14.25 -7.64 6.94
N ARG A 18 13.23 -7.52 7.81
CA ARG A 18 12.85 -8.58 8.72
C ARG A 18 11.54 -9.23 8.28
N PRO A 19 11.39 -10.57 8.43
CA PRO A 19 10.15 -11.25 8.08
C PRO A 19 8.91 -10.72 8.82
N ASP A 20 9.10 -10.23 10.05
CA ASP A 20 8.03 -9.70 10.89
C ASP A 20 7.62 -8.25 10.53
N ASP A 21 8.30 -7.56 9.62
CA ASP A 21 7.96 -6.17 9.24
C ASP A 21 6.55 -6.07 8.61
N TYR A 22 6.14 -7.06 7.81
CA TYR A 22 4.78 -7.11 7.24
C TYR A 22 3.71 -7.27 8.34
N VAL A 23 3.98 -8.15 9.30
CA VAL A 23 3.07 -8.41 10.42
C VAL A 23 2.94 -7.17 11.28
N ARG A 24 4.07 -6.56 11.66
CA ARG A 24 4.10 -5.35 12.49
C ARG A 24 3.44 -4.17 11.79
N SER A 25 3.57 -4.05 10.48
CA SER A 25 2.91 -2.99 9.71
C SER A 25 1.38 -3.12 9.76
N ALA A 26 0.86 -4.34 9.57
CA ALA A 26 -0.56 -4.60 9.65
C ALA A 26 -1.11 -4.38 11.07
N GLU A 27 -0.41 -4.88 12.10
CA GLU A 27 -0.78 -4.68 13.51
C GLU A 27 -0.74 -3.20 13.91
N THR A 28 0.24 -2.45 13.42
CA THR A 28 0.34 -1.00 13.67
C THR A 28 -0.82 -0.26 13.01
N ALA A 29 -1.17 -0.61 11.78
CA ALA A 29 -2.32 -0.01 11.09
C ALA A 29 -3.63 -0.27 11.83
N ALA A 30 -3.84 -1.50 12.32
CA ALA A 30 -5.00 -1.85 13.13
C ALA A 30 -5.01 -1.12 14.48
N ALA A 31 -3.86 -0.98 15.14
CA ALA A 31 -3.75 -0.21 16.39
C ALA A 31 -4.05 1.28 16.18
N VAL A 32 -3.57 1.88 15.08
CA VAL A 32 -3.88 3.28 14.71
C VAL A 32 -5.39 3.45 14.52
N LEU A 33 -6.03 2.57 13.76
CA LEU A 33 -7.47 2.65 13.49
C LEU A 33 -8.33 2.28 14.71
N GLY A 34 -7.81 1.46 15.63
CA GLY A 34 -8.43 1.23 16.93
C GLY A 34 -8.39 2.46 17.84
N ALA A 35 -7.35 3.28 17.74
CA ALA A 35 -7.20 4.53 18.49
C ALA A 35 -7.97 5.70 17.85
N ASP A 36 -7.95 5.82 16.52
CA ASP A 36 -8.70 6.79 15.73
C ASP A 36 -9.25 6.14 14.46
N PRO A 37 -10.55 5.73 14.46
CA PRO A 37 -11.19 5.10 13.30
C PRO A 37 -11.27 5.99 12.06
N THR A 38 -11.03 7.30 12.20
CA THR A 38 -11.05 8.25 11.08
C THR A 38 -9.71 8.36 10.37
N ALA A 39 -8.62 7.90 11.00
CA ALA A 39 -7.27 8.01 10.46
C ALA A 39 -7.16 7.38 9.06
N CYS A 40 -6.39 8.03 8.19
CA CYS A 40 -5.94 7.46 6.92
C CYS A 40 -4.57 6.81 7.16
N VAL A 41 -4.44 5.52 6.85
CA VAL A 41 -3.18 4.79 7.03
C VAL A 41 -2.66 4.37 5.67
N ALA A 42 -1.48 4.86 5.30
CA ALA A 42 -0.78 4.51 4.08
C ALA A 42 0.43 3.64 4.42
N ILE A 43 0.55 2.47 3.79
CA ILE A 43 1.61 1.50 4.02
C ILE A 43 2.34 1.27 2.71
N TRP A 44 3.61 1.61 2.67
CA TRP A 44 4.47 1.26 1.54
C TRP A 44 4.93 -0.19 1.70
N THR A 45 5.00 -0.95 0.61
CA THR A 45 5.57 -2.31 0.59
C THR A 45 6.37 -2.56 -0.68
N PRO A 46 7.55 -3.20 -0.61
CA PRO A 46 8.27 -3.63 -1.80
C PRO A 46 7.55 -4.83 -2.44
N LEU A 47 7.48 -4.86 -3.78
CA LEU A 47 6.98 -6.01 -4.53
C LEU A 47 8.15 -6.84 -5.06
N LYS A 48 8.45 -7.92 -4.35
CA LYS A 48 9.44 -8.94 -4.74
C LYS A 48 8.76 -10.08 -5.50
N ASP A 49 7.67 -10.58 -4.95
CA ASP A 49 6.77 -11.61 -5.49
C ASP A 49 5.32 -11.32 -5.05
N LEU A 50 4.35 -11.91 -5.76
CA LEU A 50 2.92 -11.70 -5.46
C LEU A 50 2.43 -12.49 -4.25
N GLU A 51 3.06 -13.62 -3.94
CA GLU A 51 2.62 -14.49 -2.83
C GLU A 51 2.78 -13.79 -1.48
N THR A 52 3.95 -13.18 -1.25
CA THR A 52 4.24 -12.38 -0.05
C THR A 52 3.29 -11.20 0.06
N PHE A 53 3.02 -10.52 -1.06
CA PHE A 53 2.14 -9.37 -1.09
C PHE A 53 0.67 -9.75 -0.82
N ASP A 54 0.18 -10.81 -1.44
CA ASP A 54 -1.16 -11.36 -1.18
C ASP A 54 -1.31 -11.78 0.29
N GLY A 55 -0.27 -12.38 0.87
CA GLY A 55 -0.21 -12.69 2.30
C GLY A 55 -0.34 -11.45 3.18
N PHE A 56 0.31 -10.34 2.79
CA PHE A 56 0.20 -9.06 3.49
C PHE A 56 -1.22 -8.47 3.39
N ILE A 57 -1.83 -8.47 2.21
CA ILE A 57 -3.21 -7.99 2.02
C ILE A 57 -4.20 -8.79 2.89
N ARG A 58 -4.11 -10.13 2.86
CA ARG A 58 -4.94 -11.00 3.72
C ARG A 58 -4.74 -10.69 5.21
N ARG A 59 -3.53 -10.32 5.63
CA ARG A 59 -3.23 -9.95 7.02
C ARG A 59 -3.97 -8.66 7.41
N LEU A 60 -4.02 -7.67 6.52
CA LEU A 60 -4.79 -6.43 6.75
C LEU A 60 -6.29 -6.72 6.88
N GLU A 61 -6.83 -7.57 6.00
CA GLU A 61 -8.24 -8.01 6.06
C GLU A 61 -8.55 -8.74 7.38
N GLN A 62 -7.68 -9.68 7.79
CA GLN A 62 -7.80 -10.40 9.06
C GLN A 62 -7.70 -9.48 10.28
N ALA A 63 -7.00 -8.35 10.17
CA ALA A 63 -6.93 -7.33 11.20
C ALA A 63 -8.18 -6.42 11.24
N GLY A 64 -9.22 -6.74 10.46
CA GLY A 64 -10.48 -6.01 10.41
C GLY A 64 -10.42 -4.73 9.56
N LEU A 65 -9.36 -4.55 8.78
CA LEU A 65 -9.22 -3.39 7.90
C LEU A 65 -10.05 -3.62 6.64
N SER A 66 -10.92 -2.67 6.32
CA SER A 66 -11.79 -2.71 5.14
C SER A 66 -11.56 -1.48 4.27
N ARG A 67 -12.08 -1.50 3.04
CA ARG A 67 -11.97 -0.39 2.07
C ARG A 67 -10.51 -0.02 1.76
N VAL A 68 -9.68 -1.04 1.62
CA VAL A 68 -8.25 -0.88 1.42
C VAL A 68 -8.01 -0.59 -0.07
N LEU A 69 -7.51 0.61 -0.39
CA LEU A 69 -7.03 0.93 -1.73
C LEU A 69 -5.62 0.36 -1.88
N VAL A 70 -5.35 -0.33 -2.98
CA VAL A 70 -4.03 -0.85 -3.32
C VAL A 70 -3.58 -0.23 -4.63
N ALA A 71 -2.40 0.36 -4.64
CA ALA A 71 -1.80 0.97 -5.82
C ALA A 71 -0.39 0.43 -6.04
N GLU A 72 -0.16 -0.19 -7.19
CA GLU A 72 1.06 -0.90 -7.52
C GLU A 72 1.79 -0.24 -8.69
N ALA A 73 3.11 -0.15 -8.59
CA ALA A 73 4.00 0.26 -9.66
C ALA A 73 5.11 -0.79 -9.81
N ARG A 74 4.96 -1.67 -10.80
CA ARG A 74 5.94 -2.72 -11.15
C ARG A 74 6.76 -2.22 -12.33
N LEU A 75 8.00 -1.84 -12.07
CA LEU A 75 8.90 -1.33 -13.12
C LEU A 75 9.38 -2.44 -14.05
N ARG A 76 9.30 -3.70 -13.61
CA ARG A 76 9.74 -4.90 -14.34
C ARG A 76 8.76 -6.04 -14.08
N PRO A 77 8.72 -7.06 -14.96
CA PRO A 77 8.04 -8.31 -14.64
C PRO A 77 8.56 -8.91 -13.32
N LEU A 78 7.66 -9.48 -12.51
CA LEU A 78 7.98 -10.16 -11.23
C LEU A 78 8.59 -11.55 -11.48
N ASN A 79 9.63 -11.64 -12.32
CA ASN A 79 10.28 -12.91 -12.68
C ASN A 79 11.57 -13.18 -11.90
N ASN A 80 12.07 -12.20 -11.14
CA ASN A 80 13.27 -12.35 -10.33
C ASN A 80 12.99 -11.96 -8.86
N PRO A 81 12.75 -12.93 -7.97
CA PRO A 81 12.40 -12.67 -6.57
C PRO A 81 13.55 -12.07 -5.75
N MET A 82 14.79 -12.11 -6.27
CA MET A 82 15.97 -11.52 -5.61
C MET A 82 16.09 -10.01 -5.85
N LYS A 83 15.22 -9.41 -6.67
CA LYS A 83 15.22 -7.97 -6.97
C LYS A 83 13.92 -7.33 -6.51
N MET A 84 14.00 -6.03 -6.20
CA MET A 84 12.81 -5.19 -6.07
C MET A 84 12.30 -4.87 -7.49
N ASN A 85 11.23 -5.55 -7.89
CA ASN A 85 10.65 -5.43 -9.23
C ASN A 85 9.61 -4.30 -9.30
N GLY A 86 9.10 -3.89 -8.13
CA GLY A 86 8.16 -2.79 -7.97
C GLY A 86 7.90 -2.47 -6.51
N CYS A 87 6.88 -1.68 -6.27
CA CYS A 87 6.33 -1.40 -4.95
C CYS A 87 4.81 -1.27 -5.01
N ALA A 88 4.20 -1.30 -3.85
CA ALA A 88 2.80 -0.98 -3.66
C ALA A 88 2.63 0.04 -2.53
N MET A 89 1.56 0.82 -2.63
CA MET A 89 1.03 1.64 -1.55
C MET A 89 -0.36 1.11 -1.22
N THR A 90 -0.53 0.67 0.03
CA THR A 90 -1.80 0.19 0.56
C THR A 90 -2.39 1.25 1.48
N VAL A 91 -3.59 1.75 1.18
CA VAL A 91 -4.20 2.89 1.87
C VAL A 91 -5.55 2.51 2.45
N VAL A 92 -5.64 2.52 3.78
CA VAL A 92 -6.89 2.33 4.53
C VAL A 92 -7.54 3.69 4.77
N ASN A 93 -8.87 3.77 4.66
CA ASN A 93 -9.63 5.02 4.71
C ASN A 93 -9.12 6.08 3.69
N ALA A 94 -8.77 5.62 2.48
CA ALA A 94 -8.26 6.49 1.43
C ALA A 94 -9.23 7.65 1.12
N PRO A 95 -8.75 8.91 1.04
CA PRO A 95 -9.62 10.05 0.76
C PRO A 95 -10.19 10.01 -0.67
N SER A 96 -11.27 10.76 -0.88
CA SER A 96 -11.86 10.92 -2.22
C SER A 96 -10.82 11.40 -3.23
N GLY A 97 -10.75 10.74 -4.39
CA GLY A 97 -9.80 11.06 -5.45
C GLY A 97 -8.43 10.37 -5.32
N ALA A 98 -8.12 9.73 -4.19
CA ALA A 98 -6.85 9.00 -4.00
C ALA A 98 -6.63 7.91 -5.05
N GLU A 99 -7.70 7.19 -5.44
CA GLU A 99 -7.65 6.14 -6.46
C GLU A 99 -7.28 6.69 -7.84
N ALA A 100 -7.90 7.80 -8.26
CA ALA A 100 -7.58 8.44 -9.53
C ALA A 100 -6.15 8.99 -9.54
N ALA A 101 -5.73 9.65 -8.46
CA ALA A 101 -4.36 10.14 -8.31
C ALA A 101 -3.34 8.99 -8.32
N ALA A 102 -3.63 7.89 -7.63
CA ALA A 102 -2.77 6.71 -7.63
C ALA A 102 -2.64 6.09 -9.03
N ALA A 103 -3.74 6.00 -9.78
CA ALA A 103 -3.72 5.48 -11.15
C ALA A 103 -2.85 6.35 -12.07
N GLU A 104 -2.97 7.68 -11.97
CA GLU A 104 -2.13 8.63 -12.72
C GLU A 104 -0.65 8.49 -12.35
N ILE A 105 -0.33 8.50 -11.06
CA ILE A 105 1.05 8.44 -10.55
C ILE A 105 1.70 7.10 -10.92
N CYS A 106 1.05 5.98 -10.63
CA CYS A 106 1.60 4.65 -10.92
C CYS A 106 1.73 4.44 -12.43
N GLY A 107 0.73 4.86 -13.22
CA GLY A 107 0.76 4.79 -14.67
C GLY A 107 1.94 5.57 -15.26
N TRP A 108 2.09 6.84 -14.87
CA TRP A 108 3.22 7.66 -15.32
C TRP A 108 4.56 7.08 -14.89
N THR A 109 4.68 6.64 -13.64
CA THR A 109 5.93 6.07 -13.09
C THR A 109 6.38 4.86 -13.89
N VAL A 110 5.47 3.93 -14.19
CA VAL A 110 5.78 2.75 -14.99
C VAL A 110 6.09 3.12 -16.44
N GLN A 111 5.35 4.06 -17.04
CA GLN A 111 5.60 4.52 -18.41
C GLN A 111 6.98 5.20 -18.55
N ALA A 112 7.37 6.03 -17.58
CA ALA A 112 8.57 6.84 -17.65
C ALA A 112 9.84 6.09 -17.20
N LEU A 113 9.71 5.19 -16.22
CA LEU A 113 10.86 4.56 -15.55
C LEU A 113 10.89 3.02 -15.68
N GLY A 114 9.83 2.41 -16.22
CA GLY A 114 9.71 0.96 -16.35
C GLY A 114 10.41 0.40 -17.59
N ASP A 115 10.80 -0.87 -17.49
CA ASP A 115 11.26 -1.66 -18.62
C ASP A 115 10.07 -2.25 -19.40
N ALA A 116 10.36 -2.91 -20.53
CA ALA A 116 9.34 -3.64 -21.27
C ALA A 116 8.65 -4.69 -20.36
N GLY A 117 7.32 -4.62 -20.27
CA GLY A 117 6.52 -5.47 -19.38
C GLY A 117 6.34 -4.92 -17.96
N GLY A 118 6.74 -3.68 -17.69
CA GLY A 118 6.29 -2.96 -16.49
C GLY A 118 4.76 -2.82 -16.45
N ARG A 119 4.19 -2.78 -15.25
CA ARG A 119 2.75 -2.76 -15.01
C ARG A 119 2.38 -1.85 -13.84
N ALA A 120 1.39 -0.99 -14.05
CA ALA A 120 0.71 -0.26 -12.99
C ALA A 120 -0.66 -0.91 -12.75
N GLU A 121 -1.08 -1.01 -11.50
CA GLU A 121 -2.37 -1.60 -11.13
C GLU A 121 -2.94 -0.88 -9.92
N VAL A 122 -4.24 -0.54 -9.96
CA VAL A 122 -4.94 0.07 -8.83
C VAL A 122 -6.25 -0.67 -8.63
N TRP A 123 -6.49 -1.12 -7.40
CA TRP A 123 -7.63 -1.97 -7.05
C TRP A 123 -7.99 -1.81 -5.58
N ARG A 124 -9.06 -2.46 -5.13
CA ARG A 124 -9.50 -2.43 -3.73
C ARG A 124 -9.57 -3.83 -3.14
N ALA A 125 -9.00 -4.00 -1.95
CA ALA A 125 -9.15 -5.20 -1.14
C ALA A 125 -10.31 -5.03 -0.14
N GLY A 126 -11.03 -6.12 0.11
CA GLY A 126 -12.26 -6.14 0.92
C GLY A 126 -13.50 -6.57 0.15
#